data_AF-A0A5F9CUG2-F1
#
_entry.id   AF-A0A5F9CUG2-F1
#
_cell.length_a   1.000
_cell.length_b   1.000
_cell.length_c   1.000
_cell.angle_alpha   90.00
_cell.angle_beta   90.00
_cell.angle_gamma   90.00
#
_symmetry.space_group_name_H-M   'P 1'
#
loop_
_entity.id
_entity.type
_entity.pdbx_description
1 polymer ?
#
loop_
_entity_poly.entity_id
_entity_poly.type
_entity_poly.pdbx_seq_one_letter_code
_entity_poly.pdbx_strand_id
1 'polypeptide(L)'
;MKIGCLLSFQQPYTRCCPLLSSHQNHTIAIHIARRDWEDVAWQELLVERLGRTPTLIQALPQEGLKVGRGVLAGLIDIGETRRCPENLAPVETVELESQAVLTNLKQKYLTMISNPGGYWSPFIYNSAFGIFKNVDQR
;
A
#
# COMPACT_ATOMS: atom_id res chain seq x y z
N MET A 1 8.22 -7.91 -21.68
CA MET A 1 8.76 -8.61 -20.49
C MET A 1 8.51 -7.71 -19.28
N LYS A 2 7.38 -7.88 -18.58
CA LYS A 2 7.03 -7.06 -17.41
C LYS A 2 7.55 -7.76 -16.17
N ILE A 3 8.62 -7.22 -15.58
CA ILE A 3 9.28 -7.78 -14.39
C ILE A 3 8.56 -7.23 -13.17
N GLY A 4 7.87 -8.11 -12.45
CA GLY A 4 7.11 -7.79 -11.25
C GLY A 4 8.05 -7.60 -10.05
N CYS A 5 7.91 -6.45 -9.41
CA CYS A 5 8.63 -6.07 -8.21
C CYS A 5 7.76 -6.27 -6.97
N LEU A 6 8.34 -6.77 -5.88
CA LEU A 6 7.61 -7.14 -4.66
C LEU A 6 7.65 -5.99 -3.66
N LEU A 7 6.49 -5.47 -3.22
CA LEU A 7 6.43 -4.50 -2.12
C LEU A 7 6.12 -5.18 -0.79
N SER A 8 7.11 -5.29 0.09
CA SER A 8 6.92 -5.62 1.50
C SER A 8 6.78 -4.35 2.33
N PHE A 9 5.61 -4.10 2.91
CA PHE A 9 5.41 -3.01 3.86
C PHE A 9 5.77 -3.51 5.28
N GLN A 10 6.94 -3.14 5.79
CA GLN A 10 7.25 -3.23 7.23
C GLN A 10 7.30 -1.81 7.84
N GLN A 11 6.77 -1.70 9.06
CA GLN A 11 6.58 -0.51 9.93
C GLN A 11 7.83 0.39 10.10
N PRO A 12 7.71 1.51 10.85
CA PRO A 12 7.19 2.81 10.45
C PRO A 12 8.32 3.63 9.79
N TYR A 13 8.76 3.23 8.60
CA TYR A 13 9.41 4.17 7.71
C TYR A 13 8.37 4.56 6.68
N THR A 14 7.66 5.63 7.03
CA THR A 14 7.01 6.52 6.07
C THR A 14 7.86 6.57 4.81
N ARG A 15 7.25 6.50 3.63
CA ARG A 15 7.95 6.59 2.33
C ARG A 15 8.75 7.90 2.23
N CYS A 16 9.86 8.01 2.94
CA CYS A 16 10.81 9.11 2.95
C CYS A 16 11.76 9.00 1.75
N CYS A 17 11.73 7.84 1.09
CA CYS A 17 12.47 7.56 -0.13
C CYS A 17 11.47 7.25 -1.26
N PRO A 18 11.65 7.80 -2.48
CA PRO A 18 10.76 7.58 -3.62
C PRO A 18 11.02 6.22 -4.29
N LEU A 19 10.96 5.13 -3.52
CA LEU A 19 11.33 3.78 -4.00
C LEU A 19 10.51 3.32 -5.22
N LEU A 20 9.28 3.81 -5.35
CA LEU A 20 8.38 3.47 -6.45
C LEU A 20 8.54 4.32 -7.70
N SER A 21 9.31 5.41 -7.65
CA SER A 21 9.55 6.28 -8.82
C SER A 21 10.20 5.53 -9.98
N SER A 22 11.12 4.60 -9.70
CA SER A 22 11.78 3.75 -10.70
C SER A 22 10.87 2.71 -11.36
N HIS A 23 9.63 2.58 -10.86
CA HIS A 23 8.64 1.62 -11.35
C HIS A 23 7.42 2.31 -11.96
N GLN A 24 7.50 3.62 -12.24
CA GLN A 24 6.44 4.32 -12.95
C GLN A 24 6.11 3.62 -14.28
N ASN A 25 4.82 3.51 -14.58
CA ASN A 25 4.23 2.81 -15.71
C ASN A 25 4.47 1.28 -15.74
N HIS A 26 4.82 0.68 -14.59
CA HIS A 26 4.96 -0.76 -14.45
C HIS A 26 3.92 -1.36 -13.51
N THR A 27 3.59 -2.61 -13.77
CA THR A 27 2.76 -3.45 -12.89
C THR A 27 3.67 -4.18 -11.91
N ILE A 28 3.39 -4.06 -10.62
CA ILE A 28 4.16 -4.69 -9.56
C ILE A 28 3.26 -5.57 -8.68
N ALA A 29 3.85 -6.51 -7.95
CA ALA A 29 3.11 -7.42 -7.09
C ALA A 29 2.99 -6.88 -5.65
N ILE A 30 1.81 -7.07 -5.07
CA ILE A 30 1.48 -6.73 -3.69
C ILE A 30 1.80 -7.94 -2.81
N HIS A 31 2.64 -7.72 -1.80
CA HIS A 31 2.91 -8.72 -0.78
C HIS A 31 2.28 -8.29 0.56
N ILE A 32 1.49 -9.19 1.17
CA ILE A 32 0.92 -8.95 2.50
C ILE A 32 1.98 -9.29 3.54
N ALA A 33 2.42 -8.28 4.30
CA ALA A 33 3.41 -8.47 5.36
C ALA A 33 2.88 -9.36 6.50
N ARG A 34 3.80 -10.03 7.20
CA ARG A 34 3.47 -10.84 8.38
C ARG A 34 3.11 -10.01 9.62
N ARG A 35 3.69 -8.82 9.72
CA ARG A 35 3.45 -7.89 10.83
C ARG A 35 2.31 -6.94 10.46
N ASP A 36 1.48 -6.65 11.45
CA ASP A 36 0.42 -5.65 11.32
C ASP A 36 1.00 -4.23 11.25
N TRP A 37 0.21 -3.31 10.74
CA TRP A 37 0.51 -1.90 10.90
C TRP A 37 0.37 -1.51 12.38
N GLU A 38 1.36 -0.77 12.90
CA GLU A 38 1.50 -0.49 14.34
C GLU A 38 0.48 0.54 14.86
N ASP A 39 0.03 1.43 13.97
CA ASP A 39 -0.89 2.52 14.29
C ASP A 39 -2.35 2.12 14.00
N VAL A 40 -3.30 2.71 14.71
CA VAL A 40 -4.74 2.52 14.53
C VAL A 40 -5.46 3.74 13.94
N ALA A 41 -4.74 4.85 13.71
CA ALA A 41 -5.30 6.09 13.15
C ALA A 41 -6.00 5.90 11.79
N TRP A 42 -5.64 4.86 11.03
CA TRP A 42 -6.34 4.50 9.80
C TRP A 42 -7.80 4.10 10.06
N GLN A 43 -8.13 3.52 11.21
CA GLN A 43 -9.50 3.12 11.55
C GLN A 43 -10.39 4.35 11.74
N GLU A 44 -9.90 5.36 12.47
CA GLU A 44 -10.60 6.62 12.68
C GLU A 44 -10.84 7.33 11.35
N LEU A 45 -9.84 7.37 10.46
CA LEU A 45 -9.99 7.94 9.12
C LEU A 45 -11.08 7.26 8.29
N LEU A 46 -11.16 5.92 8.34
CA LEU A 46 -12.20 5.17 7.63
C LEU A 46 -13.60 5.51 8.14
N VAL A 47 -13.76 5.71 9.45
CA VAL A 47 -15.05 6.09 10.05
C VAL A 47 -15.39 7.54 9.73
N GLU A 48 -14.51 8.46 10.11
CA GLU A 48 -14.79 9.91 10.11
C GLU A 48 -14.84 10.49 8.70
N ARG A 49 -13.96 10.03 7.80
CA ARG A 49 -13.81 10.64 6.47
C ARG A 49 -14.47 9.85 5.35
N LEU A 50 -14.48 8.52 5.48
CA LEU A 50 -15.08 7.64 4.47
C LEU A 50 -16.44 7.07 4.88
N GLY A 51 -16.96 7.44 6.06
CA GLY A 51 -18.28 7.04 6.54
C GLY A 51 -18.44 5.52 6.70
N ARG A 52 -17.34 4.79 6.91
CA ARG A 52 -17.38 3.33 7.05
C ARG A 52 -17.91 2.96 8.44
N THR A 53 -18.73 1.93 8.50
CA THR A 53 -19.25 1.44 9.79
C THR A 53 -18.14 0.71 10.55
N PRO A 54 -18.07 0.85 11.89
CA PRO A 54 -17.10 0.11 12.70
C PRO A 54 -17.17 -1.40 12.50
N THR A 55 -18.37 -1.95 12.27
CA THR A 55 -18.59 -3.37 11.99
C THR A 55 -17.93 -3.81 10.68
N LEU A 56 -18.02 -3.00 9.62
CA LEU A 56 -17.32 -3.26 8.37
C LEU A 56 -15.81 -3.20 8.57
N ILE A 57 -15.30 -2.22 9.29
CA ILE A 57 -13.86 -2.07 9.56
C ILE A 57 -13.31 -3.26 10.35
N GLN A 58 -14.05 -3.77 11.33
CA GLN A 58 -13.67 -4.99 12.06
C GLN A 58 -13.70 -6.24 11.17
N ALA A 59 -14.52 -6.26 10.12
CA ALA A 59 -14.58 -7.35 9.15
C ALA A 59 -13.50 -7.25 8.04
N LEU A 60 -12.98 -6.06 7.74
CA LEU A 60 -11.94 -5.85 6.71
C LEU A 60 -10.70 -6.72 6.93
N PRO A 61 -10.14 -6.86 8.16
CA PRO A 61 -9.06 -7.80 8.41
C PRO A 61 -9.45 -9.23 8.06
N GLN A 62 -10.66 -9.68 8.38
CA GLN A 62 -11.10 -11.05 8.10
C GLN A 62 -11.20 -11.32 6.59
N GLU A 63 -11.69 -10.36 5.81
CA GLU A 63 -11.74 -10.44 4.34
C GLU A 63 -10.35 -10.36 3.70
N GLY A 64 -9.49 -9.45 4.17
CA GLY A 64 -8.12 -9.27 3.68
C GLY A 64 -7.16 -10.39 4.09
N LEU A 65 -7.43 -11.09 5.20
CA LEU A 65 -6.66 -12.22 5.71
C LEU A 65 -7.10 -13.56 5.11
N LYS A 66 -8.17 -13.63 4.29
CA LYS A 66 -8.55 -14.87 3.57
C LYS A 66 -7.39 -15.44 2.75
N VAL A 67 -6.52 -14.56 2.26
CA VAL A 67 -5.32 -14.90 1.47
C VAL A 67 -4.14 -15.32 2.37
N GLY A 68 -4.19 -15.02 3.67
CA GLY A 68 -3.11 -15.24 4.63
C GLY A 68 -2.11 -14.08 4.68
N ARG A 69 -1.04 -14.25 5.48
CA ARG A 69 0.08 -13.30 5.58
C ARG A 69 1.36 -13.92 5.02
N GLY A 70 2.28 -13.09 4.54
CA GLY A 70 3.51 -13.54 3.89
C GLY A 70 3.25 -14.11 2.50
N VAL A 71 2.30 -13.52 1.77
CA VAL A 71 1.79 -14.02 0.50
C VAL A 71 1.75 -12.92 -0.56
N LEU A 72 1.85 -13.30 -1.82
CA LEU A 72 1.52 -12.43 -2.95
C LEU A 72 0.01 -12.43 -3.15
N ALA A 73 -0.61 -11.26 -3.00
CA ALA A 73 -2.07 -11.11 -2.95
C ALA A 73 -2.67 -10.43 -4.17
N GLY A 74 -1.86 -9.81 -5.04
CA GLY A 74 -2.37 -9.13 -6.22
C GLY A 74 -1.29 -8.39 -6.99
N LEU A 75 -1.74 -7.71 -8.05
CA LEU A 75 -0.93 -6.84 -8.88
C LEU A 75 -1.47 -5.42 -8.82
N ILE A 76 -0.60 -4.43 -9.01
CA ILE A 76 -1.00 -3.02 -9.07
C ILE A 76 -0.13 -2.25 -10.04
N ASP A 77 -0.75 -1.33 -10.78
CA ASP A 77 -0.06 -0.45 -11.71
C ASP A 77 0.42 0.80 -10.98
N ILE A 78 1.71 1.09 -11.14
CA ILE A 78 2.38 2.23 -10.53
C ILE A 78 2.40 3.40 -11.49
N GLY A 79 1.80 4.50 -11.08
CA GLY A 79 1.83 5.79 -11.77
C GLY A 79 2.92 6.71 -11.26
N GLU A 80 2.68 8.01 -11.39
CA GLU A 80 3.62 9.05 -10.94
C GLU A 80 3.89 8.96 -9.44
N THR A 81 5.16 9.15 -9.04
CA THR A 81 5.56 9.35 -7.65
C THR A 81 6.06 10.78 -7.45
N ARG A 82 5.44 11.51 -6.54
CA ARG A 82 5.79 12.91 -6.23
C ARG A 82 5.91 13.13 -4.73
N ARG A 83 6.77 14.07 -4.32
CA ARG A 83 6.81 14.51 -2.92
C ARG A 83 5.50 15.24 -2.57
N CYS A 84 4.93 14.95 -1.40
CA CYS A 84 3.75 15.65 -0.91
C CYS A 84 4.06 17.15 -0.79
N PRO A 85 3.25 18.04 -1.40
CA PRO A 85 3.48 19.49 -1.29
C PRO A 85 3.38 19.96 0.16
N GLU A 86 4.22 20.92 0.56
CA GLU A 86 4.28 21.40 1.95
C GLU A 86 3.17 22.42 2.27
N ASN A 87 2.64 23.08 1.24
CA ASN A 87 1.69 24.19 1.34
C ASN A 87 0.30 23.81 0.77
N LEU A 88 -0.19 22.62 1.10
CA LEU A 88 -1.54 22.20 0.71
C LEU A 88 -2.59 22.98 1.49
N ALA A 89 -3.68 23.36 0.82
CA ALA A 89 -4.85 23.88 1.52
C ALA A 89 -5.44 22.82 2.46
N PRO A 90 -6.19 23.21 3.51
CA PRO A 90 -6.79 22.24 4.44
C PRO A 90 -7.68 21.22 3.73
N VAL A 91 -8.47 21.65 2.74
CA VAL A 91 -9.34 20.77 1.94
C VAL A 91 -8.57 19.74 1.14
N GLU A 92 -7.49 20.15 0.47
CA GLU A 92 -6.63 19.26 -0.33
C GLU A 92 -5.88 18.26 0.56
N THR A 93 -5.47 18.71 1.76
CA THR A 93 -4.83 17.84 2.75
C THR A 93 -5.79 16.74 3.18
N VAL A 94 -7.04 17.10 3.52
CA VAL A 94 -8.05 16.12 3.93
C VAL A 94 -8.34 15.13 2.82
N GLU A 95 -8.47 15.59 1.58
CA GLU A 95 -8.70 14.73 0.42
C GLU A 95 -7.55 13.74 0.21
N LEU A 96 -6.31 14.21 0.18
CA LEU A 96 -5.13 13.35 -0.02
C LEU A 96 -4.95 12.34 1.12
N GLU A 97 -5.15 12.75 2.36
CA GLU A 97 -5.12 11.85 3.52
C GLU A 97 -6.24 10.80 3.47
N SER A 98 -7.41 11.18 2.97
CA SER A 98 -8.54 10.25 2.80
C SER A 98 -8.27 9.23 1.70
N GLN A 99 -7.67 9.65 0.58
CA GLN A 99 -7.26 8.76 -0.50
C GLN A 99 -6.14 7.80 -0.05
N ALA A 100 -5.19 8.30 0.74
CA ALA A 100 -4.08 7.51 1.27
C ALA A 100 -4.44 6.64 2.48
N VAL A 101 -5.60 6.90 3.11
CA VAL A 101 -5.99 6.37 4.43
C VAL A 101 -4.86 6.52 5.45
N LEU A 102 -4.23 7.69 5.45
CA LEU A 102 -3.05 7.99 6.27
C LEU A 102 -2.97 9.49 6.57
N THR A 103 -2.79 9.85 7.84
CA THR A 103 -2.57 11.25 8.25
C THR A 103 -1.11 11.68 8.13
N ASN A 104 -0.89 12.99 8.23
CA ASN A 104 0.42 13.62 8.30
C ASN A 104 1.28 13.23 7.09
N LEU A 105 0.82 13.60 5.89
CA LEU A 105 1.51 13.29 4.64
C LEU A 105 2.74 14.16 4.36
N LYS A 106 3.03 15.14 5.22
CA LYS A 106 4.17 16.05 5.05
C LYS A 106 5.47 15.24 4.93
N GLN A 107 6.32 15.66 3.99
CA GLN A 107 7.62 15.04 3.69
C GLN A 107 7.56 13.59 3.16
N LYS A 108 6.37 13.02 2.92
CA LYS A 108 6.21 11.69 2.31
C LYS A 108 6.16 11.78 0.79
N TYR A 109 6.55 10.70 0.11
CA TYR A 109 6.33 10.54 -1.31
C TYR A 109 4.99 9.82 -1.57
N LEU A 110 4.15 10.45 -2.38
CA LEU A 110 2.85 9.93 -2.81
C LEU A 110 3.02 9.29 -4.18
N THR A 111 2.49 8.09 -4.35
CA THR A 111 2.53 7.35 -5.61
C THR A 111 1.11 7.06 -6.05
N MET A 112 0.75 7.46 -7.27
CA MET A 112 -0.51 7.05 -7.86
C MET A 112 -0.48 5.56 -8.11
N ILE A 113 -1.53 4.86 -7.68
CA ILE A 113 -1.71 3.44 -7.89
C ILE A 113 -3.05 3.22 -8.60
N SER A 114 -3.08 2.28 -9.55
CA SER A 114 -4.27 1.99 -10.34
C SER A 114 -4.36 0.51 -10.67
N ASN A 115 -5.51 0.08 -11.20
CA ASN A 115 -5.75 -1.29 -11.63
C ASN A 115 -5.33 -2.33 -10.57
N PRO A 116 -5.95 -2.32 -9.37
CA PRO A 116 -5.73 -3.37 -8.40
C PRO A 116 -6.22 -4.69 -9.00
N GLY A 117 -5.29 -5.46 -9.58
CA GLY A 117 -5.54 -6.71 -10.25
C GLY A 117 -5.77 -7.81 -9.22
N GLY A 118 -7.00 -8.31 -9.15
CA GLY A 118 -7.38 -9.44 -8.31
C GLY A 118 -7.77 -10.65 -9.15
N TYR A 119 -6.84 -11.59 -9.34
CA TYR A 119 -7.09 -13.04 -9.35
C TYR A 119 -5.77 -13.79 -9.62
N TRP A 120 -5.06 -14.14 -8.54
CA TRP A 120 -3.99 -15.15 -8.59
C TRP A 120 -4.12 -16.02 -7.35
N SER A 121 -3.86 -17.32 -7.47
CA SER A 121 -3.69 -18.18 -6.31
C SER A 121 -2.54 -17.65 -5.44
N PRO A 122 -2.72 -17.53 -4.11
CA PRO A 122 -1.66 -16.97 -3.26
C PRO A 122 -0.42 -17.86 -3.24
N PHE A 123 0.75 -17.24 -3.31
CA PHE A 123 2.04 -17.90 -3.15
C PHE A 123 2.70 -17.42 -1.86
N ILE A 124 3.21 -18.35 -1.04
CA ILE A 124 3.97 -18.03 0.18
C ILE A 124 5.32 -17.44 -0.23
N TYR A 125 5.67 -16.28 0.34
CA TYR A 125 6.92 -15.59 0.08
C TYR A 125 7.59 -15.16 1.40
N ASN A 126 8.90 -15.38 1.50
CA ASN A 126 9.69 -14.89 2.64
C ASN A 126 10.15 -13.46 2.33
N SER A 127 9.47 -12.47 2.91
CA SER A 127 9.76 -11.06 2.66
C SER A 127 11.05 -10.58 3.34
N ALA A 128 11.91 -9.91 2.59
CA ALA A 128 12.88 -8.94 3.08
C ALA A 128 12.32 -7.50 2.91
N PHE A 129 13.05 -6.47 3.37
CA PHE A 129 12.64 -5.05 3.28
C PHE A 129 13.07 -4.41 1.94
N GLY A 130 12.15 -3.81 1.20
CA GLY A 130 12.43 -3.15 -0.08
C GLY A 130 11.69 -3.75 -1.28
N ILE A 131 12.11 -3.35 -2.49
CA ILE A 131 11.63 -3.93 -3.75
C ILE A 131 12.52 -5.11 -4.15
N PHE A 132 11.93 -6.29 -4.31
CA PHE A 132 12.64 -7.50 -4.74
C PHE A 132 12.14 -7.99 -6.09
N LYS A 133 13.04 -8.58 -6.88
CA LYS A 133 12.65 -9.35 -8.07
C LYS A 133 12.22 -10.73 -7.62
N ASN A 134 11.07 -11.20 -8.09
CA ASN A 134 10.76 -12.62 -8.01
C ASN A 134 11.73 -13.35 -8.96
N VAL A 135 12.63 -14.15 -8.40
CA VAL A 135 13.50 -15.05 -9.16
C VAL A 135 12.98 -16.44 -8.86
N ASP A 136 12.13 -16.97 -9.74
CA ASP A 136 11.83 -18.40 -9.72
C ASP A 136 13.14 -19.16 -9.86
N GLN A 137 13.50 -19.90 -8.81
CA GLN A 137 14.53 -20.93 -8.90
C GLN A 137 13.96 -22.06 -9.77
N ARG A 138 14.70 -22.39 -10.85
CA ARG A 138 14.49 -23.61 -11.64
C ARG A 138 14.49 -24.86 -10.78
#